data_AF-A0A6H2FC93-F1
#
_entry.id   AF-A0A6H2FC93-F1
#
_cell.length_a   1.000
_cell.length_b   1.000
_cell.length_c   1.000
_cell.angle_alpha   90.00
_cell.angle_beta   90.00
_cell.angle_gamma   90.00
#
_symmetry.space_group_name_H-M   'P 1'
#
loop_
_entity.id
_entity.type
_entity.pdbx_description
1 polymer ?
#
loop_
_entity_poly.entity_id
_entity_poly.type
_entity_poly.pdbx_seq_one_letter_code
_entity_poly.pdbx_strand_id
1 'polypeptide(L)' 'MKKIKLVLKVCNFFNKIRLDIFLSKKLPQISRSQFKNYIINKNIKINNKIVNIPQKKYF' A
#
# COMPACT_ATOMS: atom_id res chain seq x y z
N MET A 1 -21.97 1.06 -6.38
CA MET A 1 -20.67 1.68 -6.07
C MET A 1 -19.59 1.06 -6.96
N LYS A 2 -18.84 1.87 -7.71
CA LYS A 2 -17.81 1.39 -8.65
C LYS A 2 -16.56 0.98 -7.86
N LYS A 3 -16.17 -0.30 -7.87
CA LYS A 3 -14.91 -0.76 -7.25
C LYS A 3 -13.75 -0.37 -8.16
N ILE A 4 -12.87 0.49 -7.68
CA ILE A 4 -11.64 0.85 -8.39
C ILE A 4 -10.56 -0.15 -7.96
N LYS A 5 -10.03 -0.92 -8.92
CA LYS A 5 -8.90 -1.82 -8.71
C LYS A 5 -7.65 -1.14 -9.25
N LEU A 6 -6.70 -0.83 -8.37
CA LEU A 6 -5.42 -0.25 -8.74
C LEU A 6 -4.33 -1.30 -8.54
N VAL A 7 -3.51 -1.51 -9.56
CA VAL A 7 -2.40 -2.48 -9.54
C VAL A 7 -1.10 -1.72 -9.78
N LEU A 8 -0.18 -1.81 -8.83
CA LEU A 8 1.16 -1.23 -8.91
C LEU A 8 2.18 -2.35 -9.03
N LYS A 9 2.96 -2.34 -10.10
CA LYS A 9 4.14 -3.20 -10.23
C LYS A 9 5.37 -2.40 -9.84
N VAL A 10 6.16 -2.93 -8.92
CA VAL A 10 7.35 -2.26 -8.37
C VAL A 10 8.53 -3.19 -8.61
N CYS A 11 9.50 -2.76 -9.42
CA CYS A 11 10.66 -3.59 -9.78
C CYS A 11 11.87 -3.37 -8.86
N ASN A 12 11.95 -2.25 -8.14
CA ASN A 12 13.07 -1.91 -7.26
C ASN A 12 12.58 -1.61 -5.84
N PHE A 13 12.67 -2.61 -4.96
CA PHE A 13 12.46 -2.44 -3.51
C PHE A 13 13.73 -1.86 -2.88
N PHE A 14 13.98 -0.56 -3.09
CA PHE A 14 14.99 0.11 -2.28
C PHE A 14 14.39 0.41 -0.89
N ASN A 15 14.90 -0.37 0.07
CA ASN A 15 14.92 -0.13 1.50
C ASN A 15 13.62 -0.38 2.27
N LYS A 16 13.86 -0.82 3.52
CA LYS A 16 13.00 -1.04 4.70
C LYS A 16 11.98 0.09 5.00
N ILE A 17 11.16 0.47 4.02
CA ILE A 17 10.18 1.55 4.08
C ILE A 17 8.84 0.95 4.50
N ARG A 18 8.11 1.67 5.35
CA ARG A 18 6.76 1.26 5.75
C ARG A 18 5.81 1.35 4.57
N LEU A 19 4.92 0.37 4.45
CA LEU A 19 3.99 0.29 3.32
C LEU A 19 3.14 1.56 3.15
N ASP A 20 2.65 2.14 4.26
CA ASP A 20 1.86 3.38 4.23
C ASP A 20 2.62 4.55 3.58
N ILE A 21 3.91 4.70 3.90
CA ILE A 21 4.80 5.73 3.35
C ILE A 21 5.14 5.44 1.89
N PHE A 22 5.41 4.17 1.57
CA PHE A 22 5.74 3.76 0.21
C PHE A 22 4.58 4.07 -0.76
N LEU A 23 3.35 3.69 -0.38
CA LEU A 23 2.17 3.91 -1.19
C LEU A 23 1.86 5.41 -1.36
N SER A 24 1.97 6.22 -0.30
CA SER A 24 1.74 7.66 -0.41
C SER A 24 2.75 8.36 -1.31
N LYS A 25 3.98 7.85 -1.42
CA LYS A 25 4.99 8.37 -2.37
C LYS A 25 4.69 7.98 -3.81
N LYS A 26 4.13 6.79 -4.04
CA LYS A 26 3.80 6.30 -5.39
C LYS A 26 2.48 6.82 -5.92
N LEU A 27 1.55 7.15 -5.04
CA LEU A 27 0.23 7.70 -5.36
C LEU A 27 -0.01 8.96 -4.53
N PRO A 28 0.61 10.09 -4.89
CA PRO A 28 0.50 11.34 -4.13
C PRO A 28 -0.93 11.89 -4.04
N GLN A 29 -1.84 11.45 -4.93
CA GLN A 29 -3.27 11.77 -4.89
C GLN A 29 -4.03 11.15 -3.70
N ILE A 30 -3.45 10.15 -3.04
CA ILE A 30 -4.05 9.48 -1.87
C ILE A 30 -3.16 9.75 -0.66
N SER A 31 -3.76 10.25 0.41
CA SER A 31 -3.03 10.60 1.62
C SER A 31 -2.50 9.36 2.35
N ARG A 32 -1.45 9.55 3.13
CA ARG A 32 -0.90 8.48 3.99
C ARG A 32 -1.94 7.91 4.96
N SER A 33 -2.83 8.76 5.51
CA SER A 33 -3.89 8.31 6.42
C SER A 33 -4.94 7.46 5.70
N GLN A 34 -5.29 7.80 4.45
CA GLN A 34 -6.15 6.98 3.60
C GLN A 34 -5.51 5.61 3.34
N PHE A 35 -4.22 5.56 2.97
CA PHE A 35 -3.53 4.28 2.81
C PHE A 35 -3.48 3.47 4.10
N LYS A 36 -3.21 4.11 5.25
CA LYS A 36 -3.26 3.44 6.56
C LYS A 36 -4.61 2.75 6.77
N ASN A 37 -5.72 3.46 6.48
CA ASN A 37 -7.06 2.91 6.60
C ASN A 37 -7.33 1.77 5.59
N TYR A 38 -6.90 1.92 4.34
CA TYR A 38 -7.03 0.85 3.34
C TYR A 38 -6.26 -0.43 3.72
N ILE A 39 -5.09 -0.27 4.32
CA ILE A 39 -4.30 -1.40 4.82
C ILE A 39 -5.05 -2.05 5.98
N ILE A 40 -5.42 -1.29 7.03
CA ILE A 40 -6.15 -1.82 8.20
C ILE A 40 -7.44 -2.55 7.79
N ASN A 41 -8.17 -1.99 6.83
CA ASN A 41 -9.43 -2.53 6.32
C ASN A 41 -9.24 -3.70 5.32
N LYS A 42 -8.04 -4.27 5.20
CA LYS A 42 -7.73 -5.44 4.34
C LYS A 42 -8.02 -5.22 2.85
N ASN A 43 -8.01 -3.97 2.39
CA ASN A 43 -8.31 -3.61 1.00
C ASN A 43 -7.08 -3.63 0.08
N ILE A 44 -5.89 -3.93 0.62
CA ILE A 44 -4.64 -3.95 -0.15
C ILE A 44 -4.08 -5.37 -0.18
N LYS A 45 -3.57 -5.74 -1.37
CA LYS A 45 -2.84 -6.99 -1.59
C LYS A 45 -1.43 -6.69 -2.09
N ILE A 46 -0.44 -7.41 -1.57
CA ILE A 46 0.95 -7.41 -2.04
C ILE A 46 1.31 -8.84 -2.39
N ASN A 47 1.78 -9.08 -3.62
CA ASN A 47 2.11 -10.42 -4.11
C ASN A 47 0.96 -11.42 -3.82
N ASN A 48 -0.27 -11.01 -4.14
CA ASN A 48 -1.52 -11.74 -3.90
C ASN A 48 -1.92 -11.99 -2.43
N LYS A 49 -1.11 -11.57 -1.46
CA LYS A 49 -1.42 -11.71 -0.03
C LYS A 49 -2.07 -10.43 0.50
N ILE A 50 -3.17 -10.58 1.25
CA ILE A 50 -3.83 -9.46 1.93
C ILE A 50 -2.90 -8.94 3.01
N VAL A 51 -2.78 -7.62 3.10
CA VAL A 51 -1.93 -6.95 4.10
C VAL A 51 -2.78 -6.05 4.98
N ASN A 52 -2.56 -6.13 6.29
CA ASN A 52 -3.33 -5.38 7.29
C ASN A 52 -2.45 -4.59 8.28
N ILE A 53 -1.14 -4.65 8.13
CA ILE A 53 -0.19 -3.97 9.02
C ILE A 53 0.47 -2.81 8.24
N PRO A 54 0.04 -1.55 8.45
CA PRO A 54 0.56 -0.41 7.68
C PRO A 54 2.03 -0.10 7.98
N GLN A 55 2.47 -0.43 9.20
CA GLN A 55 3.85 -0.21 9.64
C GLN A 55 4.81 -1.30 9.16
N LYS A 56 4.29 -2.38 8.55
CA LYS A 56 5.12 -3.47 8.09
C LYS A 56 6.03 -2.96 6.98
N LYS A 57 7.32 -3.22 7.17
CA LYS A 57 8.35 -2.99 6.17
C LYS A 57 8.36 -4.21 5.25
N TYR A 58 8.32 -3.97 3.95
CA TYR A 58 8.42 -5.02 2.95
C TYR A 58 9.83 -4.99 2.36
N PHE A 59 10.39 -6.16 2.15
CA PHE A 59 11.67 -6.40 1.48
C PHE A 59 11.43 -6.61 -0.02
#